data_AF-A0A382GXQ3-F1
#
_entry.id   AF-A0A382GXQ3-F1
#
_cell.length_a   1.000
_cell.length_b   1.000
_cell.length_c   1.000
_cell.angle_alpha   90.00
_cell.angle_beta   90.00
_cell.angle_gamma   90.00
#
_symmetry.space_group_name_H-M   'P 1'
#
loop_
_entity.id
_entity.type
_entity.pdbx_description
1 polymer ?
#
loop_
_entity_poly.entity_id
_entity_poly.type
_entity_poly.pdbx_seq_one_letter_code
_entity_poly.pdbx_strand_id
1 'polypeptide(L)'
;MKYKKNKNRKVLAIIPARGGSKSIHKKNIRKLYQKPLIEYSIICAQKSKYVNRIIVSTDDRKIANIAEKAGAEVPFLRPKKLSTDNSKTLDVTKHVLEFLDAKESYKPDIITHLQPTTPFRTSTMLDKSIKMLQNSNA
;
A
#
# COMPACT_ATOMS: atom_id res chain seq x y z
N MET A 1 -7.44 32.55 -8.17
CA MET A 1 -6.14 31.85 -8.17
C MET A 1 -6.34 30.47 -8.82
N LYS A 2 -5.97 30.29 -10.09
CA LYS A 2 -6.18 29.03 -10.83
C LYS A 2 -5.07 28.05 -10.47
N TYR A 3 -5.37 27.01 -9.69
CA TYR A 3 -4.41 25.95 -9.39
C TYR A 3 -4.03 25.21 -10.68
N LYS A 4 -2.75 25.28 -11.06
CA LYS A 4 -2.18 24.40 -12.10
C LYS A 4 -2.28 22.96 -11.59
N LYS A 5 -3.23 22.19 -12.12
CA LYS A 5 -3.33 20.74 -11.91
C LYS A 5 -2.06 20.08 -12.47
N ASN A 6 -1.09 19.78 -11.61
CA ASN A 6 0.07 18.99 -11.99
C ASN A 6 -0.37 17.56 -12.35
N LYS A 7 -0.33 17.23 -13.64
CA LYS A 7 -0.72 15.92 -14.18
C LYS A 7 0.22 14.76 -13.78
N ASN A 8 1.37 15.03 -13.15
CA ASN A 8 2.43 14.04 -12.88
C ASN A 8 2.80 13.95 -11.38
N ARG A 9 1.83 13.90 -10.45
CA ARG A 9 2.15 13.61 -9.05
C ARG A 9 2.52 12.14 -8.87
N LYS A 10 3.60 11.87 -8.13
CA LYS A 10 4.03 10.53 -7.71
C LYS A 10 3.13 10.04 -6.58
N VAL A 11 2.17 9.19 -6.91
CA VAL A 11 1.25 8.56 -5.96
C VAL A 11 1.74 7.16 -5.62
N LEU A 12 2.13 6.98 -4.36
CA LEU A 12 2.57 5.71 -3.78
C LEU A 12 1.43 5.05 -3.00
N ALA A 13 1.06 3.83 -3.40
CA ALA A 13 0.20 2.97 -2.60
C ALA A 13 1.04 2.11 -1.65
N ILE A 14 0.75 2.20 -0.35
CA ILE A 14 1.36 1.36 0.69
C ILE A 14 0.32 0.37 1.20
N ILE A 15 0.60 -0.92 1.07
CA ILE A 15 -0.23 -2.01 1.55
C ILE A 15 0.48 -2.69 2.74
N PRO A 16 0.15 -2.34 3.99
CA PRO A 16 0.71 -3.00 5.16
C PRO A 16 0.06 -4.38 5.36
N ALA A 17 0.86 -5.44 5.36
CA ALA A 17 0.37 -6.81 5.50
C ALA A 17 1.30 -7.65 6.37
N ARG A 18 1.08 -7.63 7.69
CA ARG A 18 1.86 -8.47 8.63
C ARG A 18 1.51 -9.96 8.53
N GLY A 19 2.48 -10.82 8.83
CA GLY A 19 2.26 -12.27 8.97
C GLY A 19 1.44 -12.63 10.22
N GLY A 20 1.79 -12.01 11.36
CA GLY A 20 1.13 -12.23 12.65
C GLY A 20 -0.27 -11.60 12.71
N SER A 21 -1.32 -12.37 12.44
CA SER A 21 -2.71 -11.94 12.57
C SER A 21 -3.36 -12.57 13.81
N LYS A 22 -3.86 -11.74 14.73
CA LYS A 22 -4.51 -12.18 16.00
C LYS A 22 -5.81 -12.96 15.78
N SER A 23 -6.74 -12.40 15.00
CA SER A 23 -8.11 -12.95 14.89
C SER A 23 -8.21 -14.10 13.90
N ILE A 24 -7.48 -14.04 12.78
CA ILE A 24 -7.51 -15.06 11.73
C ILE A 24 -6.07 -15.33 11.33
N HIS A 25 -5.57 -16.53 11.60
CA HIS A 25 -4.22 -16.93 11.22
C HIS A 25 -3.99 -16.74 9.72
N LYS A 26 -2.88 -16.10 9.34
CA LYS A 26 -2.49 -15.81 7.94
C LYS A 26 -3.57 -15.09 7.12
N LYS A 27 -4.40 -14.25 7.77
CA LYS A 27 -5.52 -13.51 7.15
C LYS A 27 -5.21 -12.90 5.78
N ASN A 28 -4.06 -12.22 5.66
CA ASN A 28 -3.70 -11.47 4.44
C ASN A 28 -3.47 -12.36 3.20
N ILE A 29 -3.15 -13.64 3.39
CA ILE A 29 -2.93 -14.59 2.30
C ILE A 29 -4.01 -15.69 2.25
N ARG A 30 -4.98 -15.64 3.17
CA ARG A 30 -6.15 -16.50 3.11
C ARG A 30 -6.99 -16.09 1.90
N LYS A 31 -7.49 -17.08 1.16
CA LYS A 31 -8.38 -16.83 0.04
C LYS A 31 -9.70 -16.23 0.55
N LEU A 32 -10.06 -15.10 -0.02
CA LEU A 32 -11.42 -14.59 -0.04
C LEU A 32 -11.94 -14.87 -1.44
N TYR A 33 -12.95 -15.73 -1.56
CA TYR A 33 -13.38 -16.25 -2.85
C TYR A 33 -12.18 -16.85 -3.64
N GLN A 34 -11.88 -16.35 -4.83
CA GLN A 34 -10.85 -16.91 -5.71
C GLN A 34 -9.42 -16.42 -5.42
N LYS A 35 -9.24 -15.33 -4.64
CA LYS A 35 -7.93 -14.66 -4.49
C LYS A 35 -7.50 -14.51 -3.03
N PRO A 36 -6.20 -14.61 -2.71
CA PRO A 36 -5.66 -14.15 -1.43
C PRO A 36 -6.12 -12.72 -1.11
N LEU A 37 -6.48 -12.47 0.16
CA LEU A 37 -7.07 -11.21 0.59
C LEU A 37 -6.23 -9.97 0.17
N ILE A 38 -4.90 -10.04 0.27
CA ILE A 38 -3.99 -8.96 -0.11
C ILE A 38 -4.08 -8.60 -1.61
N GLU A 39 -4.33 -9.57 -2.48
CA GLU A 39 -4.39 -9.33 -3.93
C GLU A 39 -5.50 -8.35 -4.30
N TYR A 40 -6.61 -8.32 -3.57
CA TYR A 40 -7.68 -7.36 -3.83
C TYR A 40 -7.19 -5.91 -3.69
N SER A 41 -6.32 -5.63 -2.72
CA SER A 41 -5.75 -4.29 -2.56
C SER A 41 -4.71 -3.95 -3.62
N ILE A 42 -3.91 -4.94 -4.03
CA ILE A 42 -2.93 -4.78 -5.11
C ILE A 42 -3.63 -4.50 -6.44
N ILE A 43 -4.63 -5.31 -6.80
CA ILE A 43 -5.43 -5.15 -8.02
C ILE A 43 -6.18 -3.81 -8.01
N CYS A 44 -6.73 -3.40 -6.87
CA CYS A 44 -7.39 -2.10 -6.74
C CYS A 44 -6.41 -0.95 -7.04
N ALA A 45 -5.17 -1.03 -6.53
CA ALA A 45 -4.13 -0.05 -6.79
C ALA A 45 -3.68 -0.06 -8.27
N GLN A 46 -3.49 -1.24 -8.87
CA GLN A 46 -3.12 -1.39 -10.28
C GLN A 46 -4.18 -0.83 -11.23
N LYS A 47 -5.46 -0.95 -10.87
CA LYS A 47 -6.59 -0.41 -11.65
C LYS A 47 -6.84 1.09 -11.43
N SER A 48 -6.10 1.75 -10.52
CA SER A 48 -6.21 3.19 -10.30
C SER A 48 -5.57 3.94 -11.46
N LYS A 49 -6.18 5.06 -11.85
CA LYS A 49 -5.61 5.96 -12.88
C LYS A 49 -4.45 6.81 -12.36
N TYR A 50 -4.32 6.92 -11.04
CA TYR A 50 -3.39 7.86 -10.41
C TYR A 50 -2.24 7.18 -9.69
N VAL A 51 -2.42 5.96 -9.16
CA VAL A 51 -1.35 5.22 -8.47
C VAL A 51 -0.25 4.86 -9.47
N ASN A 52 0.98 5.24 -9.17
CA ASN A 52 2.14 4.97 -10.03
C ASN A 52 3.03 3.85 -9.47
N ARG A 53 2.98 3.62 -8.15
CA ARG A 53 3.84 2.65 -7.48
C ARG A 53 3.10 1.97 -6.33
N ILE A 54 3.33 0.66 -6.15
CA ILE A 54 2.61 -0.16 -5.17
C ILE A 54 3.64 -0.92 -4.33
N ILE A 55 3.73 -0.58 -3.06
CA ILE A 55 4.64 -1.23 -2.12
C ILE A 55 3.83 -2.02 -1.09
N VAL A 56 4.11 -3.31 -0.98
CA VAL A 56 3.63 -4.13 0.12
C VAL A 56 4.69 -4.16 1.22
N SER A 57 4.31 -3.70 2.41
CA SER A 57 5.18 -3.75 3.60
C SER A 57 4.79 -4.95 4.46
N THR A 58 5.67 -5.95 4.51
CA THR A 58 5.43 -7.21 5.22
C THR A 58 6.69 -7.74 5.89
N ASP A 59 6.53 -8.45 7.00
CA ASP A 59 7.58 -9.21 7.69
C ASP A 59 7.59 -10.71 7.32
N ASP A 60 6.66 -11.14 6.47
CA ASP A 60 6.45 -12.55 6.13
C ASP A 60 6.80 -12.81 4.66
N ARG A 61 7.75 -13.72 4.43
CA ARG A 61 8.21 -14.08 3.07
C ARG A 61 7.11 -14.68 2.20
N LYS A 62 6.12 -15.39 2.75
CA LYS A 62 5.01 -15.93 1.96
C LYS A 62 4.10 -14.83 1.48
N ILE A 63 3.85 -13.82 2.32
CA ILE A 63 3.10 -12.63 1.92
C ILE A 63 3.86 -11.87 0.84
N ALA A 64 5.18 -11.70 0.99
CA ALA A 64 6.03 -11.04 0.00
C ALA A 64 5.93 -11.72 -1.37
N ASN A 65 6.15 -13.04 -1.42
CA ASN A 65 6.09 -13.80 -2.67
C ASN A 65 4.72 -13.72 -3.36
N ILE A 66 3.62 -13.69 -2.59
CA ILE A 66 2.26 -13.55 -3.15
C ILE A 66 2.06 -12.13 -3.70
N ALA A 67 2.52 -11.11 -2.98
CA ALA A 67 2.44 -9.72 -3.41
C ALA A 67 3.21 -9.46 -4.71
N GLU A 68 4.44 -9.97 -4.81
CA GLU A 68 5.29 -9.86 -6.00
C GLU A 68 4.64 -10.54 -7.21
N LYS A 69 4.12 -11.76 -7.03
CA LYS A 69 3.37 -12.47 -8.09
C LYS A 69 2.11 -11.73 -8.53
N ALA A 70 1.49 -10.96 -7.64
CA ALA A 70 0.35 -10.12 -7.97
C ALA A 70 0.76 -8.78 -8.61
N GLY A 71 2.05 -8.49 -8.75
CA GLY A 71 2.59 -7.29 -9.39
C GLY A 71 2.75 -6.08 -8.49
N ALA A 72 2.89 -6.28 -7.17
CA ALA A 72 3.35 -5.26 -6.23
C ALA A 72 4.84 -5.43 -5.93
N GLU A 73 5.50 -4.36 -5.50
CA GLU A 73 6.89 -4.40 -5.08
C GLU A 73 7.00 -4.72 -3.58
N VAL A 74 8.02 -5.50 -3.22
CA VAL A 74 8.38 -5.80 -1.82
C VAL A 74 9.90 -5.61 -1.65
N PRO A 75 10.40 -4.36 -1.71
CA PRO A 75 11.84 -4.10 -1.79
C PRO A 75 12.59 -4.46 -0.49
N PHE A 76 11.88 -4.75 0.58
CA PHE A 76 12.43 -5.18 1.86
C PHE A 76 11.45 -6.06 2.63
N LEU A 77 11.98 -6.82 3.59
CA LEU A 77 11.18 -7.37 4.68
C LEU A 77 11.13 -6.38 5.83
N ARG A 78 9.93 -6.05 6.28
CA ARG A 78 9.69 -5.12 7.38
C ARG A 78 10.27 -5.70 8.69
N PRO A 79 11.05 -4.92 9.46
CA PRO A 79 11.56 -5.35 10.76
C PRO A 79 10.45 -5.80 11.71
N LYS A 80 10.68 -6.89 12.45
CA LYS A 80 9.70 -7.45 13.40
C LYS A 80 9.16 -6.44 14.41
N LYS A 81 9.98 -5.47 14.85
CA LYS A 81 9.58 -4.39 15.76
C LYS A 81 8.42 -3.51 15.23
N LEU A 82 8.26 -3.45 13.90
CA LEU A 82 7.19 -2.72 13.21
C LEU A 82 6.01 -3.62 12.79
N SER A 83 5.99 -4.88 13.24
CA SER A 83 4.96 -5.88 12.93
C SER A 83 4.18 -6.34 14.17
N THR A 84 4.35 -5.64 15.28
CA THR A 84 3.62 -5.91 16.54
C THR A 84 2.20 -5.38 16.46
N ASP A 85 1.33 -5.79 17.39
CA ASP A 85 -0.06 -5.28 17.44
C ASP A 85 -0.16 -3.80 17.75
N ASN A 86 0.85 -3.26 18.44
CA ASN A 86 0.90 -1.85 18.84
C ASN A 86 1.68 -0.99 17.81
N SER A 87 2.16 -1.59 16.72
CA SER A 87 2.86 -0.85 15.66
C SER A 87 1.91 0.14 14.99
N LYS A 88 2.31 1.40 14.93
CA LYS A 88 1.47 2.45 14.33
C LYS A 88 1.63 2.43 12.82
N THR A 89 0.55 2.76 12.10
CA THR A 89 0.59 2.93 10.64
C THR A 89 1.68 3.92 10.24
N LEU A 90 1.84 5.01 10.99
CA LEU A 90 2.85 6.04 10.73
C LEU A 90 4.29 5.50 10.74
N ASP A 91 4.63 4.61 11.67
CA ASP A 91 5.98 4.02 11.76
C ASP A 91 6.27 3.11 10.57
N VAL A 92 5.25 2.36 10.12
CA VAL A 92 5.35 1.53 8.90
C VAL A 92 5.52 2.41 7.67
N THR A 93 4.77 3.51 7.56
CA THR A 93 4.90 4.48 6.47
C THR A 93 6.29 5.11 6.45
N LYS A 94 6.77 5.56 7.61
CA LYS A 94 8.10 6.17 7.75
C LYS A 94 9.19 5.20 7.30
N HIS A 95 9.13 3.94 7.74
CA HIS A 95 10.07 2.91 7.30
C HIS A 95 10.07 2.70 5.77
N VAL A 96 8.89 2.69 5.14
CA VAL A 96 8.79 2.59 3.67
C VAL A 96 9.48 3.78 3.01
N LEU A 97 9.16 5.01 3.44
CA LEU A 97 9.70 6.23 2.83
C LEU A 97 11.21 6.35 3.03
N GLU A 98 11.71 6.07 4.24
CA GLU A 98 13.15 6.09 4.54
C GLU A 98 13.92 5.09 3.68
N PHE A 99 13.38 3.89 3.49
CA PHE A 99 14.00 2.91 2.62
C PHE A 99 14.05 3.39 1.16
N LEU A 100 12.92 3.88 0.63
CA LEU A 100 12.83 4.32 -0.76
C LEU A 100 13.71 5.55 -1.04
N ASP A 101 13.81 6.49 -0.10
CA ASP A 101 14.70 7.64 -0.22
C ASP A 101 16.17 7.19 -0.17
N ALA A 102 16.54 6.38 0.83
CA ALA A 102 17.92 5.95 1.02
C ALA A 102 18.46 5.03 -0.09
N LYS A 103 17.60 4.21 -0.71
CA LYS A 103 18.01 3.24 -1.75
C LYS A 103 17.81 3.74 -3.17
N GLU A 104 16.84 4.62 -3.39
CA GLU A 104 16.41 4.98 -4.74
C GLU A 104 16.24 6.49 -4.94
N SER A 105 16.48 7.32 -3.91
CA SER A 105 16.17 8.76 -3.92
C SER A 105 14.72 9.05 -4.31
N TYR A 106 13.81 8.12 -3.99
CA TYR A 106 12.40 8.21 -4.36
C TYR A 106 11.57 8.86 -3.26
N LYS A 107 10.94 10.00 -3.59
CA LYS A 107 10.01 10.73 -2.72
C LYS A 107 8.64 10.86 -3.40
N PRO A 108 7.56 10.26 -2.84
CA PRO A 108 6.22 10.42 -3.36
C PRO A 108 5.61 11.77 -2.96
N ASP A 109 4.76 12.32 -3.82
CA ASP A 109 3.96 13.53 -3.52
C ASP A 109 2.70 13.17 -2.71
N ILE A 110 2.15 11.98 -2.94
CA ILE A 110 0.94 11.48 -2.29
C ILE A 110 1.17 10.04 -1.85
N ILE A 111 0.74 9.73 -0.64
CA ILE A 111 0.74 8.38 -0.09
C ILE A 111 -0.70 7.95 0.14
N THR A 112 -1.06 6.74 -0.28
CA THR A 112 -2.35 6.13 0.01
C THR A 112 -2.18 4.79 0.73
N HIS A 113 -2.88 4.64 1.85
CA HIS A 113 -2.87 3.40 2.62
C HIS A 113 -4.01 2.49 2.21
N LEU A 114 -3.65 1.32 1.70
CA LEU A 114 -4.61 0.34 1.20
C LEU A 114 -4.57 -0.89 2.11
N GLN A 115 -5.42 -0.91 3.13
CA GLN A 115 -5.49 -2.05 4.05
C GLN A 115 -6.05 -3.29 3.33
N PRO A 116 -5.39 -4.48 3.46
CA PRO A 116 -5.90 -5.73 2.89
C PRO A 116 -7.32 -6.10 3.36
N THR A 117 -7.70 -5.68 4.57
CA THR A 117 -9.00 -5.94 5.20
C THR A 117 -10.17 -5.16 4.60
N THR A 118 -9.94 -4.36 3.56
CA THR A 118 -11.00 -3.65 2.83
C THR A 118 -11.05 -4.14 1.38
N PRO A 119 -11.40 -5.42 1.14
CA PRO A 119 -11.30 -6.04 -0.19
C PRO A 119 -12.33 -5.51 -1.20
N PHE A 120 -13.42 -4.91 -0.73
CA PHE A 120 -14.48 -4.35 -1.58
C PHE A 120 -14.21 -2.91 -2.05
N ARG A 121 -13.09 -2.31 -1.64
CA ARG A 121 -12.68 -0.98 -2.12
C ARG A 121 -12.42 -1.06 -3.62
N THR A 122 -13.13 -0.23 -4.39
CA THR A 122 -12.95 -0.15 -5.84
C THR A 122 -11.87 0.88 -6.22
N SER A 123 -11.26 0.71 -7.39
CA SER A 123 -10.29 1.69 -7.90
C SER A 123 -10.95 3.04 -8.15
N THR A 124 -12.23 3.09 -8.50
CA THR A 124 -12.99 4.34 -8.64
C THR A 124 -13.08 5.11 -7.32
N MET A 125 -13.28 4.43 -6.19
CA MET A 125 -13.26 5.10 -4.87
C MET A 125 -11.87 5.66 -4.54
N LEU A 126 -10.82 4.89 -4.86
CA LEU A 126 -9.44 5.33 -4.69
C LEU A 126 -9.10 6.53 -5.58
N ASP A 127 -9.52 6.51 -6.84
CA ASP A 127 -9.30 7.62 -7.78
C ASP A 127 -10.04 8.89 -7.32
N LYS A 128 -11.26 8.73 -6.82
CA LYS A 128 -12.03 9.86 -6.25
C LYS A 128 -11.32 10.45 -5.03
N SER A 129 -10.82 9.64 -4.11
CA SER A 129 -10.15 10.15 -2.91
C SER A 129 -8.83 10.87 -3.23
N ILE A 130 -8.02 10.31 -4.14
CA ILE A 130 -6.79 10.95 -4.62
C ILE A 130 -7.14 12.28 -5.31
N LYS A 131 -8.14 12.30 -6.18
CA LYS A 131 -8.58 13.54 -6.85
C LYS A 131 -9.09 14.60 -5.87
N MET A 132 -9.78 14.20 -4.80
CA MET A 132 -10.22 15.13 -3.75
C MET A 132 -9.02 15.76 -3.04
N LEU A 133 -8.04 14.95 -2.60
CA LEU A 133 -6.81 15.46 -2.01
C LEU A 133 -6.07 16.39 -2.99
N GLN A 134 -6.02 16.02 -4.27
CA GLN A 134 -5.32 16.82 -5.27
C GLN A 134 -5.91 18.21 -5.49
N ASN A 135 -7.22 18.38 -5.27
CA ASN A 135 -7.94 19.65 -5.40
C ASN A 135 -8.06 20.40 -4.05
N SER A 136 -7.61 19.80 -2.95
CA SER A 136 -7.59 20.45 -1.64
C SER A 136 -6.32 21.29 -1.47
N ASN A 137 -6.37 22.24 -0.53
CA ASN A 137 -5.20 23.05 -0.12
C ASN A 137 -4.35 22.34 0.96
N ALA A 138 -4.49 21.02 1.11
CA ALA A 138 -3.73 20.23 2.06
C ALA A 138 -2.30 19.97 1.57
#